data_AF-A0A959KVZ3-F1
#
_entry.id   AF-A0A959KVZ3-F1
#
_cell.length_a   1.000
_cell.length_b   1.000
_cell.length_c   1.000
_cell.angle_alpha   90.00
_cell.angle_beta   90.00
_cell.angle_gamma   90.00
#
_symmetry.space_group_name_H-M   'P 1'
#
loop_
_entity.id
_entity.type
_entity.pdbx_description
1 polymer ?
#
loop_
_entity_poly.entity_id
_entity_poly.type
_entity_poly.pdbx_seq_one_letter_code
_entity_poly.pdbx_strand_id
1 'polypeptide(L)'
;SGCSAVDTVLLTEPAALTLDFSIESILCFGDATGGISAFVDGGTPPYAYLWNTGDDEATLTDLPAGAYDLVVTDSLGCTVEGTVTLSQPDELTVAVDASPASCSGGADGSAVATISGGVEPYAIEWSMGGTSGTELDDLAAGDYMLTATDANGCKAETTFSVGEPDPLEASATIEAVPCGADETGEINLSVSGGAEPYEISWDTGDMGAVLSGIPAGVYEYTVTDANDCVLTGIIELESNIAPDLAAE
;
A
#
# COMPACT_ATOMS: atom_id res chain seq x y z
N SER A 1 -43.38 -92.09 11.16
CA SER A 1 -42.15 -91.43 10.71
C SER A 1 -42.45 -89.97 10.45
N GLY A 2 -41.73 -89.03 11.07
CA GLY A 2 -41.67 -87.65 10.55
C GLY A 2 -42.17 -86.51 11.45
N CYS A 3 -41.53 -86.27 12.60
CA CYS A 3 -41.55 -84.91 13.17
C CYS A 3 -40.28 -84.18 12.73
N SER A 4 -40.45 -82.96 12.20
CA SER A 4 -39.37 -82.01 11.92
C SER A 4 -39.56 -80.81 12.84
N ALA A 5 -38.48 -80.41 13.50
CA ALA A 5 -38.40 -79.13 14.21
C ALA A 5 -37.78 -78.12 13.25
N VAL A 6 -38.39 -76.94 13.15
CA VAL A 6 -37.84 -75.80 12.43
C VAL A 6 -37.29 -74.84 13.48
N ASP A 7 -36.00 -74.55 13.39
CA ASP A 7 -35.34 -73.49 14.15
C ASP A 7 -35.17 -72.28 13.24
N THR A 8 -35.60 -71.11 13.71
CA THR A 8 -35.49 -69.86 12.95
C THR A 8 -34.42 -69.01 13.60
N VAL A 9 -33.27 -68.89 12.92
CA VAL A 9 -32.22 -67.95 13.29
C VAL A 9 -32.62 -66.56 12.78
N LEU A 10 -32.65 -65.58 13.68
CA LEU A 10 -32.84 -64.18 13.32
C LEU A 10 -31.48 -63.61 12.86
N LEU A 11 -31.36 -63.26 11.58
CA LEU A 11 -30.20 -62.55 11.07
C LEU A 11 -30.47 -61.05 11.19
N THR A 12 -29.76 -60.37 12.08
CA THR A 12 -29.78 -58.91 12.16
C THR A 12 -28.72 -58.34 11.23
N GLU A 13 -29.14 -57.58 10.22
CA GLU A 13 -28.22 -56.84 9.36
C GLU A 13 -27.51 -55.74 10.17
N PRO A 14 -26.21 -55.47 9.93
CA PRO A 14 -25.52 -54.34 10.53
C PRO A 14 -26.23 -53.01 10.23
N ALA A 15 -26.04 -52.01 11.09
CA ALA A 15 -26.53 -50.66 10.81
C ALA A 15 -25.91 -50.13 9.51
N ALA A 16 -26.63 -49.29 8.78
CA ALA A 16 -26.11 -48.69 7.55
C ALA A 16 -24.87 -47.83 7.85
N LEU A 17 -23.86 -47.92 6.97
CA LEU A 17 -22.65 -47.12 7.08
C LEU A 17 -22.98 -45.65 6.78
N THR A 18 -22.56 -44.75 7.64
CA THR A 18 -22.75 -43.30 7.53
C THR A 18 -21.42 -42.59 7.71
N LEU A 19 -21.32 -41.40 7.12
CA LEU A 19 -20.09 -40.63 7.06
C LEU A 19 -20.41 -39.14 7.29
N ASP A 20 -19.73 -38.56 8.28
CA ASP A 20 -19.74 -37.13 8.59
C ASP A 20 -18.30 -36.59 8.59
N PHE A 21 -18.17 -35.27 8.44
CA PHE A 21 -16.87 -34.59 8.45
C PHE A 21 -16.82 -33.45 9.48
N SER A 22 -15.64 -33.25 10.06
CA SER A 22 -15.27 -32.00 10.73
C SER A 22 -14.12 -31.35 9.99
N ILE A 23 -14.13 -30.01 9.93
CA ILE A 23 -13.14 -29.21 9.21
C ILE A 23 -12.36 -28.34 10.20
N GLU A 24 -11.05 -28.31 10.04
CA GLU A 24 -10.17 -27.26 10.54
C GLU A 24 -9.91 -26.26 9.40
N SER A 25 -10.21 -24.98 9.62
CA SER A 25 -10.23 -23.96 8.58
C SER A 25 -8.84 -23.49 8.18
N ILE A 26 -8.65 -23.19 6.89
CA ILE A 26 -7.49 -22.45 6.40
C ILE A 26 -7.62 -20.98 6.80
N LEU A 27 -6.59 -20.44 7.44
CA LEU A 27 -6.63 -19.07 7.99
C LEU A 27 -6.26 -17.98 6.99
N CYS A 28 -5.30 -18.24 6.10
CA CYS A 28 -4.84 -17.29 5.10
C CYS A 28 -5.00 -17.83 3.68
N PHE A 29 -5.25 -16.94 2.72
CA PHE A 29 -5.30 -17.31 1.32
C PHE A 29 -3.99 -17.96 0.88
N GLY A 30 -4.08 -19.14 0.25
CA GLY A 30 -2.94 -19.90 -0.27
C GLY A 30 -2.26 -20.80 0.76
N ASP A 31 -2.64 -20.72 2.05
CA ASP A 31 -2.10 -21.61 3.07
C ASP A 31 -2.62 -23.04 2.92
N ALA A 32 -1.81 -23.98 3.38
CA ALA A 32 -2.15 -25.39 3.51
C ALA A 32 -2.20 -25.79 4.98
N THR A 33 -3.03 -25.09 5.77
CA THR A 33 -3.16 -25.30 7.23
C THR A 33 -4.49 -25.96 7.62
N GLY A 34 -5.36 -26.23 6.65
CA GLY A 34 -6.64 -26.85 6.96
C GLY A 34 -6.52 -28.34 7.25
N GLY A 35 -7.57 -28.88 7.84
CA GLY A 35 -7.65 -30.28 8.22
C GLY A 35 -9.06 -30.82 8.05
N ILE A 36 -9.16 -32.12 7.83
CA ILE A 36 -10.44 -32.83 7.67
C ILE A 36 -10.40 -34.09 8.51
N SER A 37 -11.36 -34.26 9.40
CA SER A 37 -11.57 -35.52 10.14
C SER A 37 -12.87 -36.18 9.70
N ALA A 38 -12.79 -37.44 9.28
CA ALA A 38 -13.93 -38.28 8.94
C ALA A 38 -14.45 -39.05 10.17
N PHE A 39 -15.76 -39.06 10.35
CA PHE A 39 -16.45 -39.81 11.40
C PHE A 39 -17.38 -40.83 10.75
N VAL A 40 -17.16 -42.11 11.07
CA VAL A 40 -17.90 -43.23 10.48
C VAL A 40 -18.73 -43.89 11.57
N ASP A 41 -20.02 -44.10 11.29
CA ASP A 41 -20.94 -44.85 12.15
C ASP A 41 -21.69 -45.93 11.36
N GLY A 42 -22.13 -46.99 12.04
CA GLY A 42 -22.71 -48.18 11.43
C GLY A 42 -21.69 -49.13 10.78
N GLY A 43 -22.14 -50.10 9.99
CA GLY A 43 -21.30 -51.12 9.34
C GLY A 43 -20.57 -52.05 10.31
N THR A 44 -19.51 -52.71 9.81
CA THR A 44 -18.70 -53.68 10.57
C THR A 44 -17.22 -53.30 10.57
N PRO A 45 -16.67 -52.78 11.70
CA PRO A 45 -15.25 -52.47 11.83
C PRO A 45 -14.32 -53.68 11.59
N PRO A 46 -13.05 -53.47 11.19
CA PRO A 46 -12.39 -52.19 10.94
C PRO A 46 -12.84 -51.51 9.64
N TYR A 47 -12.59 -50.21 9.53
CA TYR A 47 -12.84 -49.41 8.33
C TYR A 47 -11.52 -49.12 7.60
N ALA A 48 -11.57 -49.11 6.27
CA ALA A 48 -10.51 -48.67 5.38
C ALA A 48 -10.93 -47.36 4.70
N TYR A 49 -10.03 -46.38 4.68
CA TYR A 49 -10.24 -45.07 4.08
C TYR A 49 -9.45 -44.98 2.77
N LEU A 50 -10.01 -44.28 1.78
CA LEU A 50 -9.32 -43.94 0.55
C LEU A 50 -9.75 -42.54 0.11
N TRP A 51 -8.88 -41.58 0.31
CA TRP A 51 -9.07 -40.22 -0.16
C TRP A 51 -8.67 -40.08 -1.64
N ASN A 52 -9.22 -39.09 -2.32
CA ASN A 52 -8.79 -38.71 -3.68
C ASN A 52 -7.32 -38.25 -3.75
N THR A 53 -6.71 -37.90 -2.61
CA THR A 53 -5.27 -37.64 -2.45
C THR A 53 -4.42 -38.91 -2.46
N GLY A 54 -5.04 -40.09 -2.30
CA GLY A 54 -4.36 -41.38 -2.13
C GLY A 54 -4.02 -41.72 -0.68
N ASP A 55 -4.40 -40.87 0.28
CA ASP A 55 -4.23 -41.11 1.71
C ASP A 55 -5.25 -42.14 2.24
N ASP A 56 -4.87 -42.89 3.28
CA ASP A 56 -5.63 -43.99 3.88
C ASP A 56 -5.95 -43.79 5.38
N GLU A 57 -5.69 -42.61 5.93
CA GLU A 57 -6.02 -42.23 7.30
C GLU A 57 -7.43 -41.61 7.40
N ALA A 58 -8.02 -41.68 8.59
CA ALA A 58 -9.33 -41.05 8.86
C ALA A 58 -9.24 -39.51 8.95
N THR A 59 -8.04 -38.97 9.18
CA THR A 59 -7.80 -37.53 9.30
C THR A 59 -6.72 -37.09 8.33
N LEU A 60 -6.99 -36.00 7.62
CA LEU A 60 -6.02 -35.29 6.81
C LEU A 60 -5.63 -33.97 7.49
N THR A 61 -4.35 -33.61 7.42
CA THR A 61 -3.81 -32.33 7.90
C THR A 61 -3.04 -31.63 6.79
N ASP A 62 -2.68 -30.38 7.03
CA ASP A 62 -1.84 -29.57 6.14
C ASP A 62 -2.42 -29.45 4.71
N LEU A 63 -3.73 -29.25 4.63
CA LEU A 63 -4.49 -29.24 3.39
C LEU A 63 -4.69 -27.82 2.83
N PRO A 64 -4.44 -27.59 1.53
CA PRO A 64 -4.86 -26.37 0.83
C PRO A 64 -6.37 -26.38 0.54
N ALA A 65 -6.90 -25.24 0.10
CA ALA A 65 -8.31 -25.16 -0.28
C ALA A 65 -8.62 -26.09 -1.47
N GLY A 66 -9.72 -26.82 -1.39
CA GLY A 66 -10.05 -27.84 -2.39
C GLY A 66 -11.21 -28.76 -2.01
N ALA A 67 -11.56 -29.65 -2.93
CA ALA A 67 -12.54 -30.71 -2.70
C ALA A 67 -11.85 -32.04 -2.41
N TYR A 68 -12.27 -32.69 -1.33
CA TYR A 68 -11.73 -33.95 -0.85
C TYR A 68 -12.83 -34.99 -0.87
N ASP A 69 -12.64 -36.01 -1.70
CA ASP A 69 -13.54 -37.15 -1.80
C ASP A 69 -12.97 -38.30 -0.99
N LEU A 70 -13.81 -38.92 -0.16
CA LEU A 70 -13.46 -40.07 0.66
C LEU A 70 -14.38 -41.23 0.32
N VAL A 71 -13.76 -42.40 0.11
CA VAL A 71 -14.44 -43.69 0.12
C VAL A 71 -14.06 -44.43 1.40
N VAL A 72 -15.05 -44.85 2.19
CA VAL A 72 -14.85 -45.71 3.36
C VAL A 72 -15.42 -47.09 3.08
N THR A 73 -14.64 -48.13 3.33
CA THR A 73 -15.06 -49.54 3.19
C THR A 73 -14.99 -50.25 4.54
N ASP A 74 -16.06 -50.96 4.93
CA ASP A 74 -16.06 -51.78 6.13
C ASP A 74 -15.47 -53.19 5.90
N SER A 75 -15.32 -53.98 6.95
CA SER A 75 -14.70 -55.32 6.87
C SER A 75 -15.53 -56.36 6.12
N LEU A 76 -16.81 -56.08 5.83
CA LEU A 76 -17.69 -56.91 5.01
C LEU A 76 -17.77 -56.43 3.55
N GLY A 77 -17.07 -55.35 3.20
CA GLY A 77 -17.00 -54.79 1.86
C GLY A 77 -18.13 -53.81 1.53
N CYS A 78 -18.90 -53.35 2.53
CA CYS A 78 -19.86 -52.26 2.35
C CYS A 78 -19.13 -50.92 2.24
N THR A 79 -19.57 -50.04 1.33
CA THR A 79 -18.93 -48.75 1.07
C THR A 79 -19.85 -47.57 1.32
N VAL A 80 -19.30 -46.46 1.80
CA VAL A 80 -19.92 -45.13 1.79
C VAL A 80 -18.95 -44.13 1.20
N GLU A 81 -19.48 -43.15 0.45
CA GLU A 81 -18.69 -42.08 -0.16
C GLU A 81 -19.18 -40.73 0.38
N GLY A 82 -18.26 -39.78 0.51
CA GLY A 82 -18.57 -38.41 0.89
C GLY A 82 -17.57 -37.44 0.29
N THR A 83 -18.04 -36.24 -0.01
CA THR A 83 -17.21 -35.13 -0.47
C THR A 83 -17.31 -33.99 0.53
N VAL A 84 -16.16 -33.40 0.86
CA VAL A 84 -16.07 -32.20 1.68
C VAL A 84 -15.23 -31.16 0.95
N THR A 85 -15.65 -29.89 1.00
CA THR A 85 -14.92 -28.77 0.41
C THR A 85 -14.29 -27.94 1.52
N LEU A 86 -12.97 -27.80 1.46
CA LEU A 86 -12.20 -26.93 2.32
C LEU A 86 -12.07 -25.55 1.64
N SER A 87 -12.68 -24.53 2.23
CA SER A 87 -12.59 -23.14 1.76
C SER A 87 -11.45 -22.38 2.43
N GLN A 88 -11.03 -21.29 1.80
CA GLN A 88 -10.10 -20.30 2.37
C GLN A 88 -10.67 -18.88 2.21
N PRO A 89 -10.19 -17.89 2.98
CA PRO A 89 -10.53 -16.48 2.77
C PRO A 89 -10.06 -15.97 1.41
N ASP A 90 -10.59 -14.82 0.98
CA ASP A 90 -10.06 -14.08 -0.16
C ASP A 90 -8.65 -13.55 0.14
N GLU A 91 -7.82 -13.35 -0.88
CA GLU A 91 -6.47 -12.81 -0.73
C GLU A 91 -6.49 -11.39 -0.14
N LEU A 92 -5.77 -11.18 0.97
CA LEU A 92 -5.59 -9.85 1.53
C LEU A 92 -4.74 -9.02 0.58
N THR A 93 -5.26 -7.88 0.17
CA THR A 93 -4.59 -6.95 -0.74
C THR A 93 -4.66 -5.53 -0.19
N VAL A 94 -3.66 -4.73 -0.55
CA VAL A 94 -3.60 -3.33 -0.15
C VAL A 94 -3.06 -2.45 -1.28
N ALA A 95 -3.66 -1.28 -1.44
CA ALA A 95 -3.25 -0.24 -2.36
C ALA A 95 -3.20 1.10 -1.65
N VAL A 96 -2.33 2.01 -2.09
CA VAL A 96 -2.19 3.35 -1.53
C VAL A 96 -2.22 4.37 -2.67
N ASP A 97 -3.06 5.38 -2.52
CA ASP A 97 -3.07 6.59 -3.36
C ASP A 97 -2.39 7.71 -2.58
N ALA A 98 -1.43 8.42 -3.19
CA ALA A 98 -0.63 9.44 -2.52
C ALA A 98 -0.70 10.78 -3.24
N SER A 99 -0.78 11.86 -2.46
CA SER A 99 -0.72 13.23 -2.94
C SER A 99 0.66 13.83 -2.60
N PRO A 100 1.30 14.52 -3.56
CA PRO A 100 2.62 15.12 -3.34
C PRO A 100 2.57 16.27 -2.32
N ALA A 101 3.71 16.62 -1.75
CA ALA A 101 3.87 17.87 -1.02
C ALA A 101 3.73 19.07 -1.97
N SER A 102 3.18 20.18 -1.48
CA SER A 102 2.89 21.36 -2.31
C SER A 102 4.14 22.15 -2.70
N CYS A 103 5.18 22.10 -1.85
CA CYS A 103 6.46 22.78 -2.04
C CYS A 103 7.62 21.78 -1.99
N SER A 104 8.72 22.10 -2.67
CA SER A 104 9.98 21.36 -2.47
C SER A 104 10.45 21.52 -1.02
N GLY A 105 10.76 20.40 -0.37
CA GLY A 105 11.06 20.33 1.06
C GLY A 105 9.83 20.48 1.97
N GLY A 106 8.63 20.54 1.40
CA GLY A 106 7.36 20.53 2.13
C GLY A 106 7.09 19.18 2.79
N ALA A 107 6.18 19.19 3.76
CA ALA A 107 5.74 17.99 4.48
C ALA A 107 4.22 18.01 4.65
N ASP A 108 3.49 18.41 3.60
CA ASP A 108 2.03 18.50 3.54
C ASP A 108 1.43 17.51 2.55
N GLY A 109 2.22 16.56 2.04
CA GLY A 109 1.74 15.44 1.26
C GLY A 109 0.88 14.50 2.12
N SER A 110 0.14 13.62 1.45
CA SER A 110 -0.76 12.67 2.12
C SER A 110 -0.87 11.35 1.38
N ALA A 111 -1.44 10.35 2.04
CA ALA A 111 -1.69 9.04 1.50
C ALA A 111 -2.98 8.43 2.06
N VAL A 112 -3.72 7.73 1.20
CA VAL A 112 -4.95 7.00 1.54
C VAL A 112 -4.85 5.56 1.10
N ALA A 113 -4.97 4.64 2.05
CA ALA A 113 -4.93 3.20 1.85
C ALA A 113 -6.33 2.62 1.59
N THR A 114 -6.41 1.67 0.67
CA THR A 114 -7.57 0.80 0.44
C THR A 114 -7.15 -0.64 0.68
N ILE A 115 -7.85 -1.33 1.59
CA ILE A 115 -7.60 -2.74 1.95
C ILE A 115 -8.80 -3.57 1.51
N SER A 116 -8.56 -4.76 0.96
CA SER A 116 -9.62 -5.70 0.59
C SER A 116 -9.19 -7.16 0.75
N GLY A 117 -10.16 -8.07 0.86
CA GLY A 117 -9.92 -9.50 1.12
C GLY A 117 -9.51 -9.80 2.56
N GLY A 118 -8.96 -10.99 2.82
CA GLY A 118 -8.63 -11.44 4.18
C GLY A 118 -9.83 -11.46 5.13
N VAL A 119 -9.57 -11.40 6.44
CA VAL A 119 -10.60 -11.42 7.49
C VAL A 119 -10.53 -10.18 8.38
N GLU A 120 -11.61 -9.40 8.42
CA GLU A 120 -11.70 -8.21 9.29
C GLU A 120 -11.70 -8.56 10.80
N PRO A 121 -11.24 -7.65 11.68
CA PRO A 121 -10.70 -6.31 11.40
C PRO A 121 -9.23 -6.32 10.94
N TYR A 122 -8.81 -5.23 10.28
CA TYR A 122 -7.42 -5.02 9.88
C TYR A 122 -6.64 -4.17 10.88
N ALA A 123 -5.40 -4.56 11.15
CA ALA A 123 -4.37 -3.72 11.76
C ALA A 123 -3.48 -3.12 10.66
N ILE A 124 -3.23 -1.82 10.74
CA ILE A 124 -2.47 -1.06 9.75
C ILE A 124 -1.21 -0.52 10.41
N GLU A 125 -0.07 -0.70 9.76
CA GLU A 125 1.23 -0.18 10.18
C GLU A 125 1.91 0.54 9.02
N TRP A 126 2.18 1.83 9.20
CA TRP A 126 2.95 2.65 8.27
C TRP A 126 4.43 2.63 8.66
N SER A 127 5.34 2.72 7.68
CA SER A 127 6.80 2.66 7.92
C SER A 127 7.35 3.76 8.84
N MET A 128 6.66 4.90 8.94
CA MET A 128 7.03 5.98 9.85
C MET A 128 6.53 5.79 11.30
N GLY A 129 5.70 4.76 11.52
CA GLY A 129 5.06 4.48 12.81
C GLY A 129 3.95 5.50 13.17
N GLY A 130 3.31 5.29 14.33
CA GLY A 130 2.52 6.32 15.01
C GLY A 130 1.06 6.49 14.59
N THR A 131 0.64 6.04 13.41
CA THR A 131 -0.74 6.23 12.92
C THR A 131 -1.52 4.91 12.85
N SER A 132 -2.71 4.89 13.45
CA SER A 132 -3.70 3.83 13.29
C SER A 132 -4.80 4.33 12.37
N GLY A 133 -4.85 3.85 11.13
CA GLY A 133 -5.86 4.27 10.16
C GLY A 133 -5.42 4.10 8.72
N THR A 134 -6.37 4.30 7.79
CA THR A 134 -6.15 4.25 6.35
C THR A 134 -5.65 5.57 5.77
N GLU A 135 -5.64 6.65 6.54
CA GLU A 135 -5.18 7.97 6.11
C GLU A 135 -3.87 8.32 6.83
N LEU A 136 -2.95 8.92 6.09
CA LEU A 136 -1.68 9.40 6.59
C LEU A 136 -1.36 10.76 5.96
N ASP A 137 -1.22 11.78 6.80
CA ASP A 137 -0.93 13.16 6.39
C ASP A 137 0.48 13.57 6.85
N ASP A 138 0.81 14.83 6.58
CA ASP A 138 2.07 15.48 6.95
C ASP A 138 3.32 14.76 6.37
N LEU A 139 3.20 14.29 5.12
CA LEU A 139 4.25 13.55 4.43
C LEU A 139 5.18 14.47 3.66
N ALA A 140 6.48 14.32 3.90
CA ALA A 140 7.51 14.85 3.02
C ALA A 140 7.65 13.98 1.76
N ALA A 141 8.33 14.50 0.74
CA ALA A 141 8.69 13.67 -0.40
C ALA A 141 9.59 12.50 0.03
N GLY A 142 9.29 11.30 -0.46
CA GLY A 142 10.00 10.10 -0.10
C GLY A 142 9.25 8.81 -0.40
N ASP A 143 9.93 7.68 -0.15
CA ASP A 143 9.37 6.34 -0.29
C ASP A 143 8.88 5.82 1.06
N TYR A 144 7.68 5.27 1.03
CA TYR A 144 6.97 4.77 2.20
C TYR A 144 6.46 3.35 1.97
N MET A 145 6.15 2.68 3.07
CA MET A 145 5.60 1.33 3.06
C MET A 145 4.42 1.26 4.02
N LEU A 146 3.41 0.48 3.65
CA LEU A 146 2.31 0.11 4.50
C LEU A 146 2.19 -1.41 4.58
N THR A 147 2.00 -1.90 5.80
CA THR A 147 1.67 -3.29 6.11
C THR A 147 0.26 -3.36 6.68
N ALA A 148 -0.62 -4.12 6.03
CA ALA A 148 -1.93 -4.49 6.55
C ALA A 148 -1.86 -5.92 7.10
N THR A 149 -2.40 -6.14 8.30
CA THR A 149 -2.53 -7.46 8.92
C THR A 149 -4.00 -7.71 9.24
N ASP A 150 -4.54 -8.85 8.84
CA ASP A 150 -5.94 -9.21 9.11
C ASP A 150 -6.12 -9.87 10.49
N ALA A 151 -7.36 -10.22 10.85
CA ALA A 151 -7.70 -10.81 12.15
C ALA A 151 -7.09 -12.20 12.37
N ASN A 152 -6.74 -12.90 11.29
CA ASN A 152 -6.10 -14.21 11.30
C ASN A 152 -4.56 -14.10 11.32
N GLY A 153 -4.02 -12.88 11.20
CA GLY A 153 -2.58 -12.61 11.18
C GLY A 153 -1.96 -12.67 9.78
N CYS A 154 -2.77 -12.76 8.73
CA CYS A 154 -2.33 -12.73 7.34
C CYS A 154 -1.87 -11.31 6.98
N LYS A 155 -0.80 -11.17 6.18
CA LYS A 155 -0.19 -9.87 5.89
C LYS A 155 -0.18 -9.54 4.40
N ALA A 156 -0.40 -8.28 4.09
CA ALA A 156 -0.18 -7.68 2.78
C ALA A 156 0.64 -6.40 2.95
N GLU A 157 1.59 -6.18 2.04
CA GLU A 157 2.49 -5.02 2.07
C GLU A 157 2.50 -4.33 0.72
N THR A 158 2.58 -2.99 0.73
CA THR A 158 2.80 -2.21 -0.48
C THR A 158 3.74 -1.06 -0.20
N THR A 159 4.53 -0.67 -1.20
CA THR A 159 5.33 0.55 -1.19
C THR A 159 4.69 1.61 -2.06
N PHE A 160 4.90 2.88 -1.72
CA PHE A 160 4.43 4.04 -2.48
C PHE A 160 5.39 5.22 -2.29
N SER A 161 5.32 6.21 -3.18
CA SER A 161 6.16 7.40 -3.12
C SER A 161 5.32 8.66 -3.03
N VAL A 162 5.69 9.58 -2.15
CA VAL A 162 5.19 10.96 -2.13
C VAL A 162 6.18 11.81 -2.92
N GLY A 163 5.68 12.56 -3.90
CA GLY A 163 6.49 13.48 -4.70
C GLY A 163 6.51 14.91 -4.11
N GLU A 164 7.27 15.77 -4.76
CA GLU A 164 7.28 17.23 -4.57
C GLU A 164 7.60 17.91 -5.91
N PRO A 165 7.26 19.20 -6.10
CA PRO A 165 7.69 19.95 -7.28
C PRO A 165 9.21 20.22 -7.26
N ASP A 166 9.75 20.62 -8.40
CA ASP A 166 11.11 21.14 -8.48
C ASP A 166 11.26 22.39 -7.57
N PRO A 167 12.41 22.62 -6.93
CA PRO A 167 12.62 23.82 -6.11
C PRO A 167 12.44 25.10 -6.91
N LEU A 168 11.88 26.14 -6.28
CA LEU A 168 11.90 27.49 -6.86
C LEU A 168 13.35 27.95 -7.00
N GLU A 169 13.71 28.35 -8.21
CA GLU A 169 14.99 28.97 -8.54
C GLU A 169 14.77 30.31 -9.21
N ALA A 170 15.66 31.26 -8.96
CA ALA A 170 15.65 32.56 -9.62
C ALA A 170 17.06 32.95 -10.07
N SER A 171 17.14 33.54 -11.25
CA SER A 171 18.36 34.09 -11.83
C SER A 171 18.08 35.48 -12.38
N ALA A 172 19.09 36.36 -12.39
CA ALA A 172 18.91 37.73 -12.83
C ALA A 172 19.91 38.11 -13.93
N THR A 173 19.45 38.90 -14.89
CA THR A 173 20.31 39.62 -15.83
C THR A 173 20.23 41.11 -15.53
N ILE A 174 21.39 41.74 -15.43
CA ILE A 174 21.52 43.16 -15.09
C ILE A 174 21.89 43.94 -16.35
N GLU A 175 21.13 44.99 -16.65
CA GLU A 175 21.53 46.00 -17.64
C GLU A 175 22.22 47.17 -16.93
N ALA A 176 23.44 47.46 -17.37
CA ALA A 176 24.37 48.33 -16.66
C ALA A 176 23.90 49.79 -16.63
N VAL A 177 24.15 50.42 -15.49
CA VAL A 177 24.05 51.87 -15.28
C VAL A 177 25.04 52.60 -16.23
N PRO A 178 24.57 53.38 -17.22
CA PRO A 178 25.47 54.14 -18.08
C PRO A 178 26.15 55.28 -17.29
N CYS A 179 27.41 55.60 -17.61
CA CYS A 179 28.10 56.74 -16.99
C CYS A 179 27.43 58.06 -17.41
N GLY A 180 26.86 58.84 -16.48
CA GLY A 180 26.18 60.10 -16.76
C GLY A 180 25.38 60.66 -15.58
N ALA A 181 24.66 61.77 -15.76
CA ALA A 181 23.90 62.43 -14.68
C ALA A 181 22.60 61.70 -14.25
N ASP A 182 22.22 60.64 -14.98
CA ASP A 182 21.02 59.84 -14.77
C ASP A 182 21.41 58.36 -14.60
N GLU A 183 22.09 58.04 -13.49
CA GLU A 183 22.63 56.72 -13.16
C GLU A 183 21.53 55.74 -12.72
N THR A 184 20.79 55.20 -13.68
CA THR A 184 19.82 54.12 -13.42
C THR A 184 20.17 52.84 -14.18
N GLY A 185 19.92 51.70 -13.54
CA GLY A 185 20.05 50.36 -14.12
C GLY A 185 18.73 49.61 -14.13
N GLU A 186 18.78 48.39 -14.63
CA GLU A 186 17.64 47.48 -14.70
C GLU A 186 18.04 46.06 -14.31
N ILE A 187 17.19 45.41 -13.51
CA ILE A 187 17.29 44.00 -13.14
C ILE A 187 16.12 43.26 -13.79
N ASN A 188 16.44 42.22 -14.57
CA ASN A 188 15.46 41.31 -15.15
C ASN A 188 15.58 39.94 -14.46
N LEU A 189 14.57 39.55 -13.68
CA LEU A 189 14.49 38.28 -12.96
C LEU A 189 13.84 37.20 -13.85
N SER A 190 14.45 36.02 -13.89
CA SER A 190 13.90 34.80 -14.50
C SER A 190 13.72 33.75 -13.42
N VAL A 191 12.51 33.23 -13.29
CA VAL A 191 12.12 32.22 -12.29
C VAL A 191 11.87 30.89 -12.97
N SER A 192 12.24 29.79 -12.32
CA SER A 192 11.95 28.41 -12.72
C SER A 192 11.64 27.52 -11.52
N GLY A 193 11.06 26.33 -11.76
CA GLY A 193 10.64 25.40 -10.71
C GLY A 193 9.33 25.82 -10.02
N GLY A 194 8.98 25.18 -8.91
CA GLY A 194 7.70 25.41 -8.21
C GLY A 194 6.46 25.25 -9.11
N ALA A 195 5.38 25.93 -8.75
CA ALA A 195 4.11 25.94 -9.49
C ALA A 195 3.77 27.32 -10.07
N GLU A 196 3.55 27.41 -11.38
CA GLU A 196 3.09 28.66 -12.02
C GLU A 196 1.62 28.97 -11.70
N PRO A 197 1.21 30.26 -11.65
CA PRO A 197 2.01 31.47 -11.90
C PRO A 197 2.85 31.95 -10.70
N TYR A 198 3.84 32.80 -10.97
CA TYR A 198 4.68 33.44 -9.95
C TYR A 198 4.25 34.89 -9.66
N GLU A 199 4.22 35.25 -8.39
CA GLU A 199 4.15 36.63 -7.91
C GLU A 199 5.55 37.07 -7.46
N ILE A 200 6.00 38.23 -7.96
CA ILE A 200 7.33 38.78 -7.66
C ILE A 200 7.16 40.16 -7.04
N SER A 201 7.76 40.37 -5.87
CA SER A 201 7.82 41.66 -5.18
C SER A 201 9.25 42.02 -4.81
N TRP A 202 9.54 43.32 -4.79
CA TRP A 202 10.84 43.86 -4.42
C TRP A 202 10.74 44.65 -3.10
N ASP A 203 11.86 44.78 -2.38
CA ASP A 203 11.96 45.61 -1.17
C ASP A 203 11.68 47.10 -1.41
N THR A 204 11.80 47.55 -2.66
CA THR A 204 11.37 48.88 -3.11
C THR A 204 9.86 49.07 -3.17
N GLY A 205 9.09 47.98 -3.10
CA GLY A 205 7.63 47.95 -3.28
C GLY A 205 7.17 47.76 -4.72
N ASP A 206 8.09 47.63 -5.67
CA ASP A 206 7.77 47.30 -7.06
C ASP A 206 7.31 45.84 -7.21
N MET A 207 6.58 45.56 -8.29
CA MET A 207 6.05 44.23 -8.61
C MET A 207 6.43 43.80 -10.03
N GLY A 208 6.58 42.49 -10.21
CA GLY A 208 6.90 41.87 -11.48
C GLY A 208 8.40 41.58 -11.67
N ALA A 209 8.71 40.91 -12.77
CA ALA A 209 10.05 40.39 -13.06
C ALA A 209 11.10 41.46 -13.40
N VAL A 210 10.69 42.69 -13.72
CA VAL A 210 11.59 43.76 -14.15
C VAL A 210 11.59 44.88 -13.13
N LEU A 211 12.76 45.19 -12.56
CA LEU A 211 12.99 46.35 -11.70
C LEU A 211 13.90 47.34 -12.45
N SER A 212 13.35 48.47 -12.87
CA SER A 212 14.04 49.45 -13.74
C SER A 212 14.13 50.82 -13.08
N GLY A 213 15.09 51.65 -13.51
CA GLY A 213 15.18 53.03 -13.02
C GLY A 213 15.84 53.14 -11.65
N ILE A 214 16.60 52.13 -11.24
CA ILE A 214 17.16 51.98 -9.91
C ILE A 214 18.66 52.35 -9.86
N PRO A 215 19.16 53.04 -8.81
CA PRO A 215 20.59 53.34 -8.65
C PRO A 215 21.41 52.10 -8.31
N ALA A 216 22.74 52.23 -8.23
CA ALA A 216 23.56 51.17 -7.65
C ALA A 216 23.16 50.89 -6.19
N GLY A 217 23.05 49.61 -5.81
CA GLY A 217 22.50 49.20 -4.53
C GLY A 217 22.27 47.70 -4.41
N VAL A 218 21.76 47.29 -3.25
CA VAL A 218 21.33 45.90 -2.98
C VAL A 218 19.81 45.87 -3.00
N TYR A 219 19.24 44.96 -3.77
CA TYR A 219 17.81 44.80 -3.95
C TYR A 219 17.40 43.40 -3.48
N GLU A 220 16.40 43.32 -2.62
CA GLU A 220 15.83 42.06 -2.15
C GLU A 220 14.55 41.76 -2.94
N TYR A 221 14.42 40.53 -3.42
CA TYR A 221 13.22 40.05 -4.09
C TYR A 221 12.60 38.90 -3.32
N THR A 222 11.28 38.79 -3.44
CA THR A 222 10.48 37.65 -2.99
C THR A 222 9.71 37.13 -4.19
N VAL A 223 9.86 35.83 -4.47
CA VAL A 223 9.05 35.07 -5.42
C VAL A 223 8.12 34.18 -4.63
N THR A 224 6.82 34.26 -4.92
CA THR A 224 5.79 33.36 -4.40
C THR A 224 5.14 32.62 -5.56
N ASP A 225 5.00 31.30 -5.46
CA ASP A 225 4.38 30.49 -6.50
C ASP A 225 2.89 30.23 -6.23
N ALA A 226 2.21 29.48 -7.11
CA ALA A 226 0.78 29.22 -7.00
C ALA A 226 0.37 28.37 -5.79
N ASN A 227 1.33 27.70 -5.14
CA ASN A 227 1.17 26.89 -3.95
C ASN A 227 1.61 27.63 -2.67
N ASP A 228 1.81 28.95 -2.76
CA ASP A 228 2.32 29.81 -1.68
C ASP A 228 3.75 29.45 -1.22
N CYS A 229 4.53 28.74 -2.05
CA CYS A 229 5.94 28.48 -1.79
C CYS A 229 6.75 29.75 -2.02
N VAL A 230 7.69 30.06 -1.12
CA VAL A 230 8.42 31.34 -1.13
C VAL A 230 9.93 31.13 -1.32
N LEU A 231 10.49 31.86 -2.29
CA LEU A 231 11.93 32.05 -2.48
C LEU A 231 12.27 33.53 -2.28
N THR A 232 13.20 33.83 -1.37
CA THR A 232 13.79 35.18 -1.27
C THR A 232 15.24 35.18 -1.75
N GLY A 233 15.70 36.31 -2.28
CA GLY A 233 17.08 36.48 -2.69
C GLY A 233 17.48 37.94 -2.76
N ILE A 234 18.78 38.17 -2.93
CA ILE A 234 19.37 39.51 -3.03
C ILE A 234 20.14 39.64 -4.34
N ILE A 235 20.10 40.82 -4.95
CA ILE A 235 20.85 41.16 -6.16
C ILE A 235 21.60 42.47 -5.88
N GLU A 236 22.90 42.47 -6.13
CA GLU A 236 23.74 43.67 -6.02
C GLU A 236 23.92 44.29 -7.41
N LEU A 237 23.46 45.53 -7.57
CA LEU A 237 23.71 46.35 -8.74
C LEU A 237 24.91 47.24 -8.47
N GLU A 238 26.05 46.92 -9.07
CA GLU A 238 27.27 47.71 -8.95
C GLU A 238 27.25 48.94 -9.88
N SER A 239 27.81 50.05 -9.42
CA SER A 239 28.07 51.21 -10.28
C SER A 239 29.16 50.88 -11.29
N ASN A 240 28.95 51.17 -12.57
CA ASN A 240 29.98 51.03 -13.58
C ASN A 240 30.97 52.21 -13.50
N ILE A 241 31.82 52.24 -12.47
CA ILE A 241 32.86 53.26 -12.36
C ILE A 241 33.91 52.92 -13.42
N ALA A 242 34.05 53.76 -14.45
CA ALA A 242 35.20 53.69 -15.35
C ALA A 242 36.49 53.70 -14.51
N PRO A 243 37.51 52.88 -14.84
CA PRO A 243 38.76 52.89 -14.08
C PRO A 243 39.30 54.33 -14.05
N ASP A 244 39.54 54.82 -12.85
CA ASP A 244 40.07 56.14 -12.57
C ASP A 244 41.29 56.41 -13.45
N LEU A 245 41.10 57.21 -14.50
CA LEU A 245 42.17 57.72 -15.34
C LEU A 245 42.64 59.06 -14.78
N ALA A 246 43.04 59.07 -13.51
CA ALA A 246 43.86 60.13 -12.93
C ALA A 246 45.33 59.66 -12.89
N ALA A 247 45.96 59.72 -14.06
CA ALA A 247 47.40 59.90 -14.18
C ALA A 247 47.71 61.42 -14.21
N GLU A 248 48.83 61.75 -13.56
CA GLU A 248 49.53 63.05 -13.39
C GLU A 248 49.07 63.97 -12.25
#